data_AF-A0A5B0G7K0-F1
#
_entry.id   AF-A0A5B0G7K0-F1
#
_cell.length_a   1.000
_cell.length_b   1.000
_cell.length_c   1.000
_cell.angle_alpha   90.00
_cell.angle_beta   90.00
_cell.angle_gamma   90.00
#
_symmetry.space_group_name_H-M   'P 1'
#
loop_
_entity.id
_entity.type
_entity.pdbx_description
1 polymer ?
#
loop_
_entity_poly.entity_id
_entity_poly.type
_entity_poly.pdbx_seq_one_letter_code
_entity_poly.pdbx_strand_id
1 'polypeptide(L)'
;MTHTRPNLPELRAALPALPCDDAGPVFSAPWEARAFAMTLSLHEHGLFTWAEWAEWLNQAIRDAQDAGDPDHGDTYYSHWLTALELISARKGLLTIRILEQRRNEWDIAARHTPHGQPIELK
;
A
#
# COMPACT_ATOMS: atom_id res chain seq x y z
N MET A 1 12.20 21.36 12.48
CA MET A 1 12.34 19.89 12.34
C MET A 1 12.38 19.59 10.86
N THR A 2 13.58 19.35 10.32
CA THR A 2 13.79 19.06 8.88
C THR A 2 13.15 17.72 8.57
N HIS A 3 11.99 17.73 7.90
CA HIS A 3 11.48 16.53 7.25
C HIS A 3 12.47 16.18 6.14
N THR A 4 13.32 15.18 6.38
CA THR A 4 14.20 14.63 5.37
C THR A 4 13.30 14.03 4.30
N ARG A 5 13.13 14.75 3.18
CA ARG A 5 12.52 14.16 1.98
C ARG A 5 13.23 12.84 1.70
N PRO A 6 12.51 11.77 1.43
CA PRO A 6 13.13 10.47 1.31
C PRO A 6 13.97 10.44 0.05
N ASN A 7 15.20 9.97 0.21
CA ASN A 7 16.19 9.92 -0.85
C ASN A 7 15.85 8.76 -1.80
N LEU A 8 15.41 9.07 -3.03
CA LEU A 8 15.04 8.08 -4.06
C LEU A 8 16.08 6.96 -4.29
N PRO A 9 17.39 7.24 -4.35
CA PRO A 9 18.45 6.23 -4.40
C PRO A 9 18.44 5.26 -3.22
N GLU A 10 18.18 5.74 -2.00
CA GLU A 10 18.11 4.87 -0.81
C GLU A 10 16.86 3.99 -0.85
N LEU A 11 15.73 4.53 -1.29
CA LEU A 11 14.50 3.77 -1.51
C LEU A 11 14.72 2.65 -2.54
N ARG A 12 15.38 2.97 -3.67
CA ARG A 12 15.69 1.99 -4.72
C ARG A 12 16.67 0.92 -4.24
N ALA A 13 17.64 1.29 -3.40
CA ALA A 13 18.57 0.32 -2.81
C ALA A 13 17.88 -0.60 -1.80
N ALA A 14 16.96 -0.04 -0.99
CA ALA A 14 16.21 -0.80 0.00
C ALA A 14 15.10 -1.67 -0.62
N LEU A 15 14.52 -1.24 -1.73
CA LEU A 15 13.42 -1.91 -2.44
C LEU A 15 13.73 -2.02 -3.94
N PRO A 16 14.59 -2.97 -4.32
CA PRO A 16 15.04 -3.13 -5.71
C PRO A 16 13.91 -3.53 -6.68
N ALA A 17 12.79 -4.04 -6.17
CA ALA A 17 11.61 -4.42 -6.94
C ALA A 17 10.64 -3.26 -7.23
N LEU A 18 10.90 -2.04 -6.70
CA LEU A 18 10.03 -0.89 -6.94
C LEU A 18 10.06 -0.51 -8.44
N PRO A 19 8.91 -0.50 -9.15
CA PRO A 19 8.85 -0.07 -10.54
C PRO A 19 9.18 1.42 -10.64
N CYS A 20 10.31 1.76 -11.28
CA CYS A 20 10.77 3.14 -11.46
C CYS A 20 11.29 3.37 -12.88
N ASP A 21 11.05 4.57 -13.41
CA ASP A 21 11.71 5.14 -14.59
C ASP A 21 12.73 6.23 -14.19
N ASP A 22 13.23 6.99 -15.16
CA ASP A 22 14.19 8.09 -14.94
C ASP A 22 13.60 9.26 -14.10
N ALA A 23 12.27 9.36 -13.99
CA ALA A 23 11.56 10.40 -13.25
C ALA A 23 11.06 9.95 -11.87
N GLY A 24 10.95 8.64 -11.62
CA GLY A 24 10.61 8.09 -10.30
C GLY A 24 9.71 6.85 -10.38
N PRO A 25 8.97 6.55 -9.29
CA PRO A 25 8.07 5.40 -9.26
C PRO A 25 6.95 5.52 -10.29
N VAL A 26 6.69 4.43 -11.01
CA VAL A 26 5.64 4.36 -12.04
C VAL A 26 4.37 3.80 -11.42
N PHE A 27 3.24 4.50 -11.60
CA PHE A 27 1.93 4.10 -11.09
C PHE A 27 0.93 3.93 -12.25
N SER A 28 0.27 2.79 -12.31
CA SER A 28 -0.79 2.47 -13.27
C SER A 28 -2.14 3.05 -12.84
N ALA A 29 -2.32 3.34 -11.54
CA ALA A 29 -3.55 3.92 -11.01
C ALA A 29 -3.30 4.89 -9.85
N PRO A 30 -4.18 5.89 -9.62
CA PRO A 30 -3.99 6.87 -8.54
C PRO A 30 -3.92 6.27 -7.13
N TRP A 31 -4.51 5.09 -6.91
CA TRP A 31 -4.47 4.44 -5.60
C TRP A 31 -3.09 3.88 -5.26
N GLU A 32 -2.31 3.48 -6.27
CA GLU A 32 -0.94 2.94 -6.09
C GLU A 32 -0.02 4.03 -5.55
N ALA A 33 -0.10 5.23 -6.13
CA ALA A 33 0.62 6.41 -5.66
C ALA A 33 0.26 6.74 -4.20
N ARG A 34 -1.02 6.59 -3.82
CA ARG A 34 -1.47 6.80 -2.44
C ARG A 34 -0.92 5.74 -1.49
N ALA A 35 -0.95 4.47 -1.88
CA ALA A 35 -0.39 3.38 -1.07
C ALA A 35 1.11 3.59 -0.83
N PHE A 36 1.87 3.93 -1.88
CA PHE A 36 3.28 4.28 -1.78
C PHE A 36 3.51 5.47 -0.84
N ALA A 37 2.76 6.56 -1.01
CA ALA A 37 2.88 7.74 -0.15
C ALA A 37 2.55 7.46 1.32
N MET A 38 1.57 6.58 1.59
CA MET A 38 1.26 6.14 2.96
C MET A 38 2.40 5.33 3.55
N THR A 39 2.94 4.34 2.82
CA THR A 39 4.12 3.57 3.27
C THR A 39 5.29 4.49 3.60
N LEU A 40 5.58 5.44 2.72
CA LEU A 40 6.65 6.41 2.90
C LEU A 40 6.45 7.27 4.15
N SER A 41 5.23 7.81 4.33
CA SER A 41 4.89 8.60 5.51
C SER A 41 5.05 7.80 6.81
N LEU A 42 4.58 6.55 6.86
CA LEU A 42 4.73 5.71 8.06
C LEU A 42 6.20 5.42 8.38
N HIS A 43 7.03 5.19 7.35
CA HIS A 43 8.46 5.03 7.50
C HIS A 43 9.14 6.32 8.02
N GLU A 44 8.82 7.48 7.45
CA GLU A 44 9.36 8.78 7.90
C GLU A 44 9.01 9.10 9.35
N HIS A 45 7.87 8.61 9.83
CA HIS A 45 7.45 8.70 11.24
C HIS A 45 8.08 7.63 12.14
N GLY A 46 8.95 6.77 11.60
CA GLY A 46 9.68 5.75 12.36
C GLY A 46 8.81 4.59 12.83
N LEU A 47 7.64 4.37 12.23
CA LEU A 47 6.72 3.31 12.65
C LEU A 47 7.22 1.91 12.24
N PHE A 48 8.02 1.85 11.18
CA PHE A 48 8.79 0.67 10.79
C PHE A 48 10.05 1.07 10.04
N THR A 49 10.99 0.14 9.95
CA THR A 49 12.19 0.24 9.11
C THR A 49 11.96 -0.34 7.71
N TRP A 50 12.77 0.05 6.73
CA TRP A 50 12.71 -0.58 5.40
C TRP A 50 13.00 -2.08 5.41
N ALA A 51 13.81 -2.57 6.36
CA ALA A 51 14.05 -4.00 6.52
C ALA A 51 12.77 -4.75 6.96
N GLU A 52 12.08 -4.24 7.97
CA GLU A 52 10.77 -4.77 8.38
C GLU A 52 9.77 -4.70 7.21
N TRP A 53 9.72 -3.58 6.49
CA TRP A 53 8.84 -3.43 5.32
C TRP A 53 9.11 -4.50 4.25
N ALA A 54 10.38 -4.73 3.90
CA ALA A 54 10.76 -5.74 2.91
C ALA A 54 10.34 -7.16 3.33
N GLU A 55 10.39 -7.49 4.62
CA GLU A 55 9.91 -8.78 5.14
C GLU A 55 8.39 -8.94 4.92
N TRP A 56 7.60 -7.93 5.27
CA TRP A 56 6.14 -7.95 5.09
C TRP A 56 5.73 -7.97 3.63
N LEU A 57 6.41 -7.20 2.77
CA LEU A 57 6.15 -7.21 1.32
C LEU A 57 6.46 -8.57 0.70
N ASN A 58 7.61 -9.16 1.04
CA ASN A 58 7.96 -10.49 0.57
C ASN A 58 6.98 -11.56 1.07
N GLN A 59 6.46 -11.44 2.29
CA GLN A 59 5.44 -12.35 2.80
C GLN A 59 4.14 -12.22 2.01
N ALA A 60 3.65 -10.99 1.77
CA ALA A 60 2.43 -10.76 1.01
C ALA A 60 2.51 -11.28 -0.43
N ILE A 61 3.68 -11.16 -1.08
CA ILE A 61 3.92 -11.72 -2.41
C ILE A 61 3.87 -13.25 -2.38
N ARG A 62 4.58 -13.88 -1.42
CA ARG A 62 4.57 -15.36 -1.28
C ARG A 62 3.16 -15.90 -1.03
N ASP A 63 2.42 -15.29 -0.12
CA ASP A 63 1.05 -15.72 0.21
C ASP A 63 0.12 -15.62 -1.01
N ALA A 64 0.31 -14.60 -1.85
CA ALA A 64 -0.47 -14.47 -3.08
C ALA A 64 -0.06 -15.48 -4.16
N GLN A 65 1.24 -15.74 -4.33
CA GLN A 65 1.76 -16.77 -5.24
C GLN A 65 1.25 -18.17 -4.83
N ASP A 66 1.28 -18.48 -3.53
CA ASP A 66 0.74 -19.73 -2.98
C ASP A 66 -0.78 -19.85 -3.20
N ALA A 67 -1.50 -18.71 -3.22
CA ALA A 67 -2.93 -18.64 -3.55
C ALA A 67 -3.23 -18.73 -5.07
N GLY A 68 -2.21 -18.86 -5.91
CA GLY A 68 -2.33 -19.07 -7.35
C GLY A 68 -2.24 -17.79 -8.20
N ASP A 69 -1.70 -16.70 -7.67
CA ASP A 69 -1.38 -15.51 -8.46
C ASP A 69 -0.23 -15.81 -9.44
N PRO A 70 -0.46 -15.74 -10.77
CA PRO A 70 0.57 -15.98 -11.78
C PRO A 70 1.60 -14.85 -11.92
N ASP A 71 1.50 -13.77 -11.11
CA ASP A 71 2.47 -12.67 -11.02
C ASP A 71 2.75 -12.02 -12.38
N HIS A 72 1.70 -11.44 -12.98
CA HIS A 72 1.78 -10.76 -14.27
C HIS A 72 2.31 -9.31 -14.18
N GLY A 73 2.79 -8.90 -13.00
CA GLY A 73 3.33 -7.55 -12.74
C GLY A 73 2.28 -6.47 -12.51
N ASP A 74 1.02 -6.73 -12.79
CA ASP A 74 -0.14 -5.87 -12.49
C ASP A 74 -0.63 -6.02 -11.04
N THR A 75 -0.20 -7.07 -10.33
CA THR A 75 -0.57 -7.34 -8.93
C THR A 75 0.42 -6.78 -7.91
N TYR A 76 1.55 -6.23 -8.33
CA TYR A 76 2.61 -5.74 -7.43
C TYR A 76 2.11 -4.76 -6.37
N TYR A 77 1.41 -3.70 -6.78
CA TYR A 77 0.87 -2.73 -5.82
C TYR A 77 -0.28 -3.29 -4.97
N SER A 78 -0.92 -4.38 -5.40
CA SER A 78 -1.89 -5.09 -4.58
C SER A 78 -1.18 -5.82 -3.42
N HIS A 79 -0.04 -6.47 -3.68
CA HIS A 79 0.80 -7.03 -2.62
C HIS A 79 1.38 -5.95 -1.70
N TRP A 80 1.75 -4.80 -2.28
CA TRP A 80 2.17 -3.62 -1.52
C TRP A 80 1.09 -3.15 -0.54
N LEU A 81 -0.15 -3.05 -1.01
CA LEU A 81 -1.29 -2.66 -0.16
C LEU A 81 -1.53 -3.70 0.94
N THR A 82 -1.52 -4.99 0.62
CA THR A 82 -1.63 -6.07 1.62
C THR A 82 -0.54 -5.97 2.68
N ALA A 83 0.72 -5.77 2.28
CA ALA A 83 1.83 -5.60 3.21
C ALA A 83 1.64 -4.37 4.12
N LEU A 84 1.15 -3.25 3.55
CA LEU A 84 0.83 -2.03 4.29
C LEU A 84 -0.26 -2.25 5.35
N GLU A 85 -1.32 -2.97 5.01
CA GLU A 85 -2.39 -3.31 5.95
C GLU A 85 -1.87 -4.21 7.08
N LEU A 86 -1.09 -5.24 6.75
CA LEU A 86 -0.53 -6.19 7.70
C LEU A 86 0.45 -5.54 8.68
N ILE A 87 1.42 -4.76 8.19
CA ILE A 87 2.39 -4.09 9.07
C ILE A 87 1.70 -3.04 9.95
N SER A 88 0.71 -2.31 9.40
CA SER A 88 -0.07 -1.33 10.17
C SER A 88 -0.90 -1.99 11.27
N ALA A 89 -1.52 -3.15 10.99
CA ALA A 89 -2.21 -3.95 11.98
C ALA A 89 -1.25 -4.48 13.05
N ARG A 90 -0.07 -4.98 12.64
CA ARG A 90 0.94 -5.52 13.56
C ARG A 90 1.48 -4.47 14.52
N LYS A 91 1.63 -3.23 14.04
CA LYS A 91 2.06 -2.05 14.82
C LYS A 91 0.92 -1.43 15.64
N GLY A 92 -0.30 -1.96 15.56
CA GLY A 92 -1.46 -1.49 16.32
C GLY A 92 -2.03 -0.15 15.84
N LEU A 93 -1.68 0.29 14.63
CA LEU A 93 -2.17 1.55 14.04
C LEU A 93 -3.62 1.42 13.56
N LEU A 94 -4.02 0.19 13.22
CA LEU A 94 -5.37 -0.18 12.81
C LEU A 94 -5.66 -1.61 13.26
N THR A 95 -6.91 -2.04 13.06
CA THR A 95 -7.28 -3.45 13.19
C THR A 95 -7.87 -3.94 11.87
N ILE A 96 -7.72 -5.23 11.57
CA ILE A 96 -8.31 -5.84 10.36
C ILE A 96 -9.82 -5.59 10.31
N ARG A 97 -10.50 -5.68 11.47
CA ARG A 97 -11.92 -5.35 11.61
C ARG A 97 -12.26 -3.93 11.14
N ILE A 98 -11.41 -2.94 11.42
CA ILE A 98 -11.64 -1.56 10.97
C ILE A 98 -11.51 -1.46 9.45
N LEU A 99 -10.56 -2.16 8.84
CA LEU A 99 -10.41 -2.21 7.38
C LEU A 99 -11.61 -2.88 6.72
N GLU A 100 -12.05 -4.02 7.24
CA GLU A 100 -13.23 -4.74 6.76
C GLU A 100 -14.48 -3.87 6.86
N GLN A 101 -14.68 -3.22 8.02
CA GLN A 101 -15.78 -2.29 8.23
C GLN A 101 -15.75 -1.15 7.21
N ARG A 102 -14.57 -0.54 6.99
CA ARG A 102 -14.41 0.55 6.04
C ARG A 102 -14.68 0.14 4.60
N ARG A 103 -14.21 -1.05 4.21
CA ARG A 103 -14.50 -1.65 2.89
C ARG A 103 -16.01 -1.85 2.71
N ASN A 104 -16.69 -2.40 3.72
CA ASN A 104 -18.12 -2.62 3.68
C ASN A 104 -18.92 -1.31 3.61
N GLU A 105 -18.50 -0.27 4.35
CA GLU A 105 -19.09 1.07 4.28
C GLU A 105 -19.00 1.66 2.87
N TRP A 106 -17.83 1.56 2.24
CA TRP A 106 -17.63 2.02 0.87
C TRP A 106 -18.45 1.22 -0.15
N ASP A 107 -18.50 -0.09 0.00
CA ASP A 107 -19.25 -0.99 -0.87
C ASP A 107 -20.77 -0.74 -0.78
N ILE A 108 -21.27 -0.49 0.43
CA ILE A 108 -22.65 -0.03 0.67
C ILE A 108 -22.85 1.34 0.03
N ALA A 109 -21.98 2.32 0.26
CA ALA A 109 -22.12 3.67 -0.30
C ALA A 109 -22.16 3.62 -1.84
N ALA A 110 -21.22 2.90 -2.46
CA ALA A 110 -21.14 2.76 -3.91
C ALA A 110 -22.42 2.19 -4.53
N ARG A 111 -23.04 1.19 -3.90
CA ARG A 111 -24.32 0.61 -4.36
C ARG A 111 -25.52 1.56 -4.23
N HIS A 112 -25.50 2.45 -3.24
CA HIS A 112 -26.60 3.37 -2.98
C HIS A 112 -26.46 4.72 -3.69
N THR A 113 -25.26 5.06 -4.18
CA THR A 113 -25.02 6.29 -4.94
C THR A 113 -25.52 6.15 -6.38
N PRO A 114 -26.48 6.99 -6.84
CA PRO A 114 -26.88 7.02 -8.24
C PRO A 114 -25.70 7.33 -9.17
N HIS A 115 -25.72 6.77 -10.39
CA HIS A 115 -24.68 7.03 -11.37
C HIS A 115 -24.48 8.53 -11.62
N GLY A 116 -23.21 8.96 -11.65
CA GLY A 116 -22.83 10.36 -11.86
C GLY A 116 -22.82 11.22 -10.60
N GLN A 117 -23.20 10.67 -9.44
CA GLN A 117 -23.07 11.36 -8.14
C GLN A 117 -21.79 10.91 -7.41
N PRO A 118 -21.18 11.77 -6.58
CA PRO A 118 -20.04 11.38 -5.75
C PRO A 118 -20.46 10.32 -4.71
N ILE A 119 -19.56 9.38 -4.44
CA ILE A 119 -19.75 8.37 -3.38
C ILE A 119 -19.28 8.99 -2.06
N GLU A 120 -20.18 9.12 -1.10
CA GLU A 120 -19.91 9.66 0.22
C GLU A 120 -20.13 8.58 1.28
N LEU A 121 -19.18 8.46 2.20
CA LEU A 121 -19.36 7.66 3.41
C LEU A 121 -20.27 8.43 4.39
N LYS A 122 -21.26 7.74 4.97
CA LYS A 122 -22.16 8.30 5.97
C LYS A 122 -21.60 8.17 7.38
#